data_AF-A0A1P8NJI9-F1
#
_entry.id   AF-A0A1P8NJI9-F1
#
_cell.length_a   1.000
_cell.length_b   1.000
_cell.length_c   1.000
_cell.angle_alpha   90.00
_cell.angle_beta   90.00
_cell.angle_gamma   90.00
#
_symmetry.space_group_name_H-M   'P 1'
#
loop_
_entity.id
_entity.type
_entity.pdbx_description
1 polymer ?
#
loop_
_entity_poly.entity_id
_entity_poly.type
_entity_poly.pdbx_seq_one_letter_code
_entity_poly.pdbx_strand_id
1 'polypeptide(L)'
;MSDEQTSTALSPTRDAALARPDFPFTRVARRLGIDPAEAEVALRDDDRARTAIARTVGEFLEADDARRAGRAPESAMGLDPDFPTGVGMALVGAAVLWEARDLVPQVALRVAKDHYEDGADELAASYIALVQESVDPGAESRDDAIAWAAQSLLVSVLQRSGDPAQAAEIARDLAAHAIPIDLWRDDDPSLPDDSMSWHGGAFVGGIPPRRDERSLSYEDVHDYMNTLLADMRREQEAEE
;
A
#
# COMPACT_ATOMS: atom_id res chain seq x y z
N MET A 1 16.75 -17.11 -35.71
CA MET A 1 17.41 -15.95 -35.09
C MET A 1 16.55 -15.59 -33.89
N SER A 2 16.93 -16.20 -32.77
CA SER A 2 16.36 -15.92 -31.45
C SER A 2 16.96 -14.61 -30.95
N ASP A 3 16.13 -13.79 -30.32
CA ASP A 3 16.37 -13.25 -28.99
C ASP A 3 15.08 -12.53 -28.58
N GLU A 4 14.13 -13.32 -28.07
CA GLU A 4 13.13 -12.81 -27.13
C GLU A 4 13.93 -12.36 -25.90
N GLN A 5 14.09 -11.05 -25.76
CA GLN A 5 14.56 -10.44 -24.53
C GLN A 5 13.49 -10.65 -23.46
N THR A 6 13.56 -11.82 -22.83
CA THR A 6 12.90 -12.11 -21.56
C THR A 6 13.33 -11.03 -20.58
N SER A 7 12.41 -10.13 -20.26
CA SER A 7 12.58 -9.12 -19.22
C SER A 7 12.73 -9.84 -17.87
N THR A 8 13.96 -10.13 -17.48
CA THR A 8 14.30 -10.57 -16.12
C THR A 8 14.44 -9.33 -15.24
N ALA A 9 13.33 -8.76 -14.81
CA ALA A 9 13.32 -7.83 -13.69
C ALA A 9 13.62 -8.63 -12.41
N LEU A 10 14.82 -8.43 -11.86
CA LEU A 10 15.34 -9.11 -10.67
C LEU A 10 14.62 -8.62 -9.40
N SER A 11 13.39 -9.09 -9.19
CA SER A 11 12.79 -9.09 -7.86
C SER A 11 13.51 -10.16 -7.02
N PRO A 12 13.99 -9.89 -5.79
CA PRO A 12 14.29 -10.98 -4.88
C PRO A 12 12.96 -11.71 -4.65
N THR A 13 12.85 -12.93 -5.16
CA THR A 13 11.70 -13.78 -4.89
C THR A 13 11.54 -13.92 -3.37
N ARG A 14 10.31 -14.16 -2.88
CA ARG A 14 10.06 -14.47 -1.46
C ARG A 14 11.13 -15.40 -0.88
N ASP A 15 11.48 -16.43 -1.63
CA ASP A 15 12.50 -17.41 -1.25
C ASP A 15 13.90 -16.79 -1.09
N ALA A 16 14.27 -15.82 -1.92
CA ALA A 16 15.53 -15.08 -1.78
C ALA A 16 15.53 -14.18 -0.53
N ALA A 17 14.40 -13.52 -0.21
CA ALA A 17 14.27 -12.72 1.00
C ALA A 17 14.35 -13.60 2.26
N LEU A 18 13.63 -14.73 2.29
CA LEU A 18 13.62 -15.69 3.39
C LEU A 18 14.94 -16.47 3.53
N ALA A 19 15.74 -16.57 2.46
CA ALA A 19 17.06 -17.19 2.51
C ALA A 19 18.14 -16.30 3.12
N ARG A 20 17.85 -15.01 3.36
CA ARG A 20 18.81 -14.11 3.98
C ARG A 20 19.08 -14.53 5.44
N PRO A 21 20.36 -14.61 5.87
CA PRO A 21 20.70 -14.99 7.25
C PRO A 21 20.15 -14.04 8.31
N ASP A 22 19.88 -12.79 7.93
CA ASP A 22 19.38 -11.73 8.80
C ASP A 22 17.85 -11.56 8.71
N PHE A 23 17.13 -12.46 8.04
CA PHE A 23 15.67 -12.34 7.94
C PHE A 23 15.01 -12.46 9.33
N PRO A 24 14.23 -11.46 9.77
CA PRO A 24 13.77 -11.37 11.16
C PRO A 24 12.49 -12.20 11.41
N PHE A 25 12.58 -13.53 11.25
CA PHE A 25 11.45 -14.47 11.35
C PHE A 25 10.58 -14.23 12.60
N THR A 26 11.19 -14.14 13.78
CA THR A 26 10.49 -13.95 15.06
C THR A 26 9.68 -12.65 15.12
N ARG A 27 10.21 -11.57 14.54
CA ARG A 27 9.55 -10.25 14.54
C ARG A 27 8.36 -10.25 13.59
N VAL A 28 8.54 -10.79 12.39
CA VAL A 28 7.47 -10.93 11.40
C VAL A 28 6.36 -11.84 11.94
N ALA A 29 6.73 -12.98 12.52
CA ALA A 29 5.77 -13.91 13.14
C ALA A 29 4.97 -13.24 14.25
N ARG A 30 5.62 -12.50 15.16
CA ARG A 30 4.91 -11.76 16.23
C ARG A 30 3.91 -10.76 15.66
N ARG A 31 4.28 -9.99 14.63
CA ARG A 31 3.39 -9.02 13.98
C ARG A 31 2.20 -9.69 13.30
N LEU A 32 2.42 -10.88 12.72
CA LEU A 32 1.38 -11.69 12.08
C LEU A 32 0.65 -12.64 13.06
N GLY A 33 0.84 -12.50 14.37
CA GLY A 33 0.23 -13.35 15.40
C GLY A 33 0.56 -14.85 15.27
N ILE A 34 1.67 -15.18 14.61
CA ILE A 34 2.20 -16.53 14.48
C ILE A 34 3.05 -16.84 15.73
N ASP A 35 2.96 -18.06 16.23
CA ASP A 35 3.81 -18.52 17.33
C ASP A 35 5.30 -18.34 16.95
N PRO A 36 6.08 -17.56 17.71
CA PRO A 36 7.51 -17.39 17.48
C PRO A 36 8.29 -18.72 17.37
N ALA A 37 7.84 -19.78 18.05
CA ALA A 37 8.47 -21.10 17.98
C ALA A 37 8.28 -21.80 16.62
N GLU A 38 7.21 -21.45 15.87
CA GLU A 38 6.91 -21.98 14.53
C GLU A 38 7.24 -20.97 13.41
N ALA A 39 7.83 -19.83 13.75
CA ALA A 39 7.97 -18.67 12.86
C ALA A 39 8.56 -19.02 11.48
N GLU A 40 9.70 -19.71 11.43
CA GLU A 40 10.36 -20.02 10.15
C GLU A 40 9.54 -21.00 9.30
N VAL A 41 8.94 -22.02 9.92
CA VAL A 41 8.13 -23.02 9.22
C VAL A 41 6.87 -22.38 8.67
N ALA A 42 6.17 -21.59 9.48
CA ALA A 42 4.93 -20.93 9.10
C ALA A 42 5.14 -19.84 8.04
N LEU A 43 6.24 -19.09 8.09
CA LEU A 43 6.54 -18.02 7.12
C LEU A 43 7.06 -18.55 5.78
N ARG A 44 7.62 -19.76 5.74
CA ARG A 44 7.99 -20.47 4.51
C ARG A 44 6.80 -21.18 3.84
N ASP A 45 5.73 -21.45 4.60
CA ASP A 45 4.48 -22.02 4.10
C ASP A 45 3.60 -20.89 3.56
N ASP A 46 3.38 -20.88 2.24
CA ASP A 46 2.67 -19.80 1.55
C ASP A 46 1.24 -19.62 2.07
N ASP A 47 0.49 -20.71 2.16
CA ASP A 47 -0.92 -20.67 2.54
C ASP A 47 -1.06 -20.22 4.00
N ARG A 48 -0.19 -20.71 4.90
CA ARG A 48 -0.19 -20.30 6.31
C ARG A 48 0.19 -18.83 6.47
N ALA A 49 1.21 -18.36 5.76
CA ALA A 49 1.62 -16.96 5.80
C ALA A 49 0.53 -16.03 5.25
N ARG A 50 -0.03 -16.33 4.08
CA ARG A 50 -1.12 -15.55 3.48
C ARG A 50 -2.36 -15.51 4.36
N THR A 51 -2.73 -16.63 4.99
CA THR A 51 -3.83 -16.69 5.95
C THR A 51 -3.57 -15.79 7.17
N ALA A 52 -2.34 -15.81 7.70
CA ALA A 52 -1.96 -14.95 8.82
C ALA A 52 -1.96 -13.46 8.44
N ILE A 53 -1.50 -13.12 7.23
CA ILE A 53 -1.55 -11.76 6.68
C ILE A 53 -3.01 -11.30 6.54
N ALA A 54 -3.87 -12.08 5.90
CA ALA A 54 -5.29 -11.73 5.72
C ALA A 54 -6.00 -11.46 7.07
N ARG A 55 -5.78 -12.33 8.07
CA ARG A 55 -6.31 -12.12 9.43
C ARG A 55 -5.79 -10.81 10.04
N THR A 56 -4.48 -10.57 9.96
CA THR A 56 -3.84 -9.40 10.56
C THR A 56 -4.26 -8.11 9.86
N VAL A 57 -4.46 -8.14 8.53
CA VAL A 57 -5.03 -7.02 7.76
C VAL A 57 -6.46 -6.72 8.20
N GLY A 58 -7.29 -7.73 8.43
CA GLY A 58 -8.63 -7.53 9.00
C GLY A 58 -8.60 -6.83 10.35
N GLU A 59 -7.76 -7.31 11.28
CA GLU A 59 -7.57 -6.68 12.60
C GLU A 59 -7.05 -5.24 12.51
N PHE A 60 -6.19 -4.96 11.52
CA PHE A 60 -5.68 -3.62 11.25
C PHE A 60 -6.79 -2.67 10.80
N LEU A 61 -7.58 -3.07 9.80
CA LEU A 61 -8.66 -2.25 9.27
C LEU A 61 -9.71 -1.95 10.36
N GLU A 62 -10.10 -2.95 11.15
CA GLU A 62 -11.03 -2.76 12.27
C GLU A 62 -10.48 -1.78 13.33
N ALA A 63 -9.21 -1.92 13.71
CA ALA A 63 -8.57 -1.03 14.67
C ALA A 63 -8.44 0.41 14.13
N ASP A 64 -8.16 0.55 12.85
CA ASP A 64 -7.94 1.85 12.20
C ASP A 64 -9.28 2.58 11.97
N ASP A 65 -10.34 1.84 11.63
CA ASP A 65 -11.71 2.36 11.61
C ASP A 65 -12.18 2.79 13.00
N ALA A 66 -11.82 2.04 14.06
CA ALA A 66 -12.09 2.46 15.43
C ALA A 66 -11.37 3.76 15.79
N ARG A 67 -10.09 3.88 15.44
CA ARG A 67 -9.29 5.08 15.67
C ARG A 67 -9.86 6.29 14.92
N ARG A 68 -10.16 6.17 13.62
CA ARG A 68 -10.70 7.28 12.81
C ARG A 68 -12.09 7.73 13.27
N ALA A 69 -12.89 6.80 13.80
CA ALA A 69 -14.14 7.11 14.48
C ALA A 69 -13.97 7.73 15.89
N GLY A 70 -12.73 7.97 16.34
CA GLY A 70 -12.41 8.55 17.65
C GLY A 70 -12.65 7.62 18.84
N ARG A 71 -12.75 6.30 18.62
CA ARG A 71 -12.89 5.30 19.69
C ARG A 71 -11.52 5.02 20.32
N ALA A 72 -11.54 4.64 21.60
CA ALA A 72 -10.33 4.21 22.29
C ALA A 72 -9.82 2.87 21.71
N PRO A 73 -8.50 2.65 21.67
CA PRO A 73 -7.94 1.38 21.21
C PRO A 73 -8.26 0.26 22.20
N GLU A 74 -8.88 -0.82 21.70
CA GLU A 74 -9.25 -2.00 22.50
C GLU A 74 -8.44 -3.24 22.13
N SER A 75 -7.74 -3.22 20.98
CA SER A 75 -6.90 -4.31 20.50
C SER A 75 -5.43 -4.05 20.78
N ALA A 76 -4.63 -5.11 20.86
CA ALA A 76 -3.17 -5.00 20.95
C ALA A 76 -2.58 -4.24 19.75
N MET A 77 -3.21 -4.35 18.58
CA MET A 77 -2.78 -3.66 17.37
C MET A 77 -2.98 -2.15 17.45
N GLY A 78 -4.13 -1.68 17.93
CA GLY A 78 -4.39 -0.25 18.12
C GLY A 78 -3.57 0.40 19.24
N LEU A 79 -2.90 -0.41 20.08
CA LEU A 79 -1.98 0.03 21.12
C LEU A 79 -0.51 0.00 20.68
N ASP A 80 -0.20 -0.50 19.48
CA ASP A 80 1.16 -0.54 18.95
C ASP A 80 1.66 0.90 18.70
N PRO A 81 2.87 1.27 19.13
CA PRO A 81 3.39 2.63 18.98
C PRO A 81 3.57 3.06 17.52
N ASP A 82 3.72 2.10 16.60
CA ASP A 82 3.85 2.38 15.16
C ASP A 82 2.47 2.50 14.47
N PHE A 83 1.37 2.34 15.21
CA PHE A 83 0.01 2.39 14.68
C PHE A 83 -0.44 3.84 14.45
N PRO A 84 -1.11 4.17 13.33
CA PRO A 84 -1.53 3.25 12.26
C PRO A 84 -0.46 3.08 11.16
N THR A 85 0.29 4.13 10.85
CA THR A 85 1.05 4.24 9.59
C THR A 85 2.13 3.18 9.47
N GLY A 86 3.02 3.04 10.46
CA GLY A 86 4.11 2.06 10.41
C GLY A 86 3.62 0.61 10.42
N VAL A 87 2.52 0.33 11.12
CA VAL A 87 1.83 -0.97 11.05
C VAL A 87 1.30 -1.24 9.64
N GLY A 88 0.60 -0.28 9.04
CA GLY A 88 0.07 -0.39 7.68
C GLY A 88 1.17 -0.60 6.64
N MET A 89 2.27 0.15 6.72
CA MET A 89 3.43 0.00 5.83
C MET A 89 4.03 -1.41 5.92
N ALA A 90 4.17 -1.96 7.12
CA ALA A 90 4.68 -3.32 7.32
C ALA A 90 3.73 -4.38 6.73
N LEU A 91 2.41 -4.18 6.84
CA LEU A 91 1.42 -5.09 6.28
C LEU A 91 1.39 -5.05 4.75
N VAL A 92 1.55 -3.87 4.14
CA VAL A 92 1.74 -3.75 2.68
C VAL A 92 2.98 -4.52 2.24
N GLY A 93 4.11 -4.34 2.93
CA GLY A 93 5.34 -5.06 2.62
C GLY A 93 5.18 -6.58 2.73
N ALA A 94 4.48 -7.06 3.77
CA ALA A 94 4.17 -8.47 3.92
C ALA A 94 3.24 -8.97 2.79
N ALA A 95 2.15 -8.26 2.49
CA ALA A 95 1.23 -8.65 1.44
C ALA A 95 1.92 -8.75 0.07
N VAL A 96 2.81 -7.81 -0.26
CA VAL A 96 3.63 -7.85 -1.48
C VAL A 96 4.60 -9.04 -1.47
N LEU A 97 5.30 -9.27 -0.36
CA LEU A 97 6.31 -10.33 -0.25
C LEU A 97 5.72 -11.74 -0.39
N TRP A 98 4.51 -11.97 0.13
CA TRP A 98 3.78 -13.24 0.03
C TRP A 98 2.71 -13.25 -1.07
N GLU A 99 2.79 -12.32 -2.03
CA GLU A 99 1.89 -12.24 -3.19
C GLU A 99 0.39 -12.23 -2.85
N ALA A 100 0.02 -11.77 -1.65
CA ALA A 100 -1.36 -11.51 -1.23
C ALA A 100 -1.85 -10.16 -1.77
N ARG A 101 -1.79 -10.00 -3.10
CA ARG A 101 -2.01 -8.73 -3.81
C ARG A 101 -3.41 -8.17 -3.62
N ASP A 102 -4.40 -9.03 -3.40
CA ASP A 102 -5.78 -8.69 -3.10
C ASP A 102 -5.94 -7.85 -1.83
N LEU A 103 -4.99 -7.93 -0.90
CA LEU A 103 -5.02 -7.18 0.36
C LEU A 103 -4.35 -5.80 0.25
N VAL A 104 -3.51 -5.59 -0.76
CA VAL A 104 -2.66 -4.39 -0.89
C VAL A 104 -3.47 -3.10 -1.06
N PRO A 105 -4.47 -3.01 -1.96
CA PRO A 105 -5.17 -1.75 -2.23
C PRO A 105 -5.77 -1.08 -0.99
N GLN A 106 -6.42 -1.88 -0.13
CA GLN A 106 -7.10 -1.36 1.06
C GLN A 106 -6.11 -0.77 2.06
N VAL A 107 -5.04 -1.51 2.38
CA VAL A 107 -4.04 -1.07 3.36
C VAL A 107 -3.22 0.09 2.80
N ALA A 108 -2.80 0.02 1.54
CA ALA A 108 -2.04 1.07 0.89
C ALA A 108 -2.82 2.40 0.83
N LEU A 109 -4.14 2.35 0.57
CA LEU A 109 -4.97 3.55 0.62
C LEU A 109 -5.00 4.17 2.04
N ARG A 110 -5.10 3.37 3.10
CA ARG A 110 -5.06 3.90 4.49
C ARG A 110 -3.73 4.60 4.77
N VAL A 111 -2.61 3.96 4.42
CA VAL A 111 -1.27 4.53 4.59
C VAL A 111 -1.09 5.82 3.76
N ALA A 112 -1.60 5.86 2.53
CA ALA A 112 -1.56 7.06 1.70
C ALA A 112 -2.30 8.24 2.36
N LYS A 113 -3.46 7.99 2.96
CA LYS A 113 -4.22 9.02 3.69
C LYS A 113 -3.42 9.55 4.88
N ASP A 114 -2.86 8.66 5.70
CA ASP A 114 -2.11 9.06 6.89
C ASP A 114 -0.89 9.91 6.49
N HIS A 115 -0.14 9.52 5.45
CA HIS A 115 0.96 10.34 4.92
C HIS A 115 0.50 11.68 4.34
N TYR A 116 -0.65 11.72 3.67
CA TYR A 116 -1.22 12.98 3.19
C TYR A 116 -1.60 13.89 4.37
N GLU A 117 -2.17 13.36 5.45
CA GLU A 117 -2.53 14.12 6.65
C GLU A 117 -1.29 14.67 7.37
N ASP A 118 -0.20 13.89 7.39
CA ASP A 118 1.11 14.31 7.94
C ASP A 118 1.90 15.28 7.04
N GLY A 119 1.40 15.57 5.83
CA GLY A 119 2.08 16.44 4.86
C GLY A 119 3.23 15.80 4.11
N ALA A 120 3.35 14.46 4.14
CA ALA A 120 4.33 13.66 3.41
C ALA A 120 3.82 13.29 2.00
N ASP A 121 3.60 14.31 1.16
CA ASP A 121 2.90 14.21 -0.13
C ASP A 121 3.55 13.22 -1.12
N GLU A 122 4.87 13.14 -1.14
CA GLU A 122 5.60 12.21 -2.01
C GLU A 122 5.37 10.75 -1.61
N LEU A 123 5.26 10.47 -0.31
CA LEU A 123 4.94 9.14 0.21
C LEU A 123 3.48 8.80 -0.04
N ALA A 124 2.57 9.76 0.19
CA ALA A 124 1.16 9.61 -0.16
C ALA A 124 0.98 9.25 -1.64
N ALA A 125 1.65 9.98 -2.54
CA ALA A 125 1.64 9.70 -3.98
C ALA A 125 2.19 8.31 -4.33
N SER A 126 3.23 7.85 -3.63
CA SER A 126 3.83 6.53 -3.86
C SER A 126 2.87 5.40 -3.46
N TYR A 127 2.17 5.51 -2.32
CA TYR A 127 1.16 4.53 -1.92
C TYR A 127 -0.09 4.59 -2.80
N ILE A 128 -0.49 5.76 -3.30
CA ILE A 128 -1.55 5.89 -4.31
C ILE A 128 -1.19 5.13 -5.59
N ALA A 129 0.04 5.26 -6.07
CA ALA A 129 0.50 4.52 -7.25
C ALA A 129 0.43 3.00 -7.01
N LEU A 130 0.85 2.54 -5.82
CA LEU A 130 0.76 1.12 -5.45
C LEU A 130 -0.68 0.60 -5.47
N VAL A 131 -1.66 1.38 -5.00
CA VAL A 131 -3.08 1.03 -5.10
C VAL A 131 -3.48 0.83 -6.57
N GLN A 132 -3.11 1.77 -7.44
CA GLN A 132 -3.47 1.73 -8.87
C GLN A 132 -2.84 0.54 -9.60
N GLU A 133 -1.62 0.15 -9.23
CA GLU A 133 -0.95 -1.02 -9.79
C GLU A 133 -1.53 -2.35 -9.29
N SER A 134 -2.19 -2.34 -8.12
CA SER A 134 -2.66 -3.56 -7.45
C SER A 134 -4.14 -3.87 -7.71
N VAL A 135 -4.92 -2.90 -8.17
CA VAL A 135 -6.35 -3.08 -8.51
C VAL A 135 -6.50 -3.64 -9.93
N ASP A 136 -7.30 -4.70 -10.08
CA ASP A 136 -7.73 -5.20 -11.39
C ASP A 136 -9.06 -4.52 -11.81
N PRO A 137 -9.07 -3.66 -12.84
CA PRO A 137 -10.24 -2.88 -13.19
C PRO A 137 -11.48 -3.73 -13.53
N GLY A 138 -12.59 -3.48 -12.85
CA GLY A 138 -13.88 -4.13 -13.12
C GLY A 138 -13.97 -5.60 -12.66
N ALA A 139 -12.95 -6.11 -11.95
CA ALA A 139 -13.02 -7.42 -11.32
C ALA A 139 -13.98 -7.40 -10.11
N GLU A 140 -13.87 -6.38 -9.25
CA GLU A 140 -14.70 -6.20 -8.06
C GLU A 140 -15.08 -4.73 -7.83
N SER A 141 -16.35 -4.47 -7.54
CA SER A 141 -16.84 -3.10 -7.30
C SER A 141 -16.18 -2.42 -6.09
N ARG A 142 -15.69 -3.19 -5.12
CA ARG A 142 -14.99 -2.66 -3.94
C ARG A 142 -13.61 -2.12 -4.32
N ASP A 143 -12.87 -2.86 -5.14
CA ASP A 143 -11.55 -2.46 -5.61
C ASP A 143 -11.64 -1.24 -6.53
N ASP A 144 -12.69 -1.15 -7.35
CA ASP A 144 -13.01 0.05 -8.12
C ASP A 144 -13.22 1.27 -7.21
N ALA A 145 -13.93 1.10 -6.08
CA ALA A 145 -14.16 2.18 -5.11
C ALA A 145 -12.85 2.67 -4.48
N ILE A 146 -11.96 1.76 -4.15
CA ILE A 146 -10.64 2.03 -3.58
C ILE A 146 -9.75 2.76 -4.61
N ALA A 147 -9.76 2.33 -5.87
CA ALA A 147 -9.01 2.98 -6.94
C ALA A 147 -9.50 4.42 -7.18
N TRP A 148 -10.82 4.62 -7.22
CA TRP A 148 -11.42 5.95 -7.34
C TRP A 148 -11.11 6.83 -6.12
N ALA A 149 -11.15 6.27 -4.91
CA ALA A 149 -10.74 6.98 -3.71
C ALA A 149 -9.27 7.41 -3.79
N ALA A 150 -8.36 6.54 -4.27
CA ALA A 150 -6.95 6.89 -4.47
C ALA A 150 -6.75 8.02 -5.50
N GLN A 151 -7.52 8.04 -6.60
CA GLN A 151 -7.51 9.16 -7.55
C GLN A 151 -8.00 10.47 -6.94
N SER A 152 -9.07 10.42 -6.14
CA SER A 152 -9.56 11.61 -5.45
C SER A 152 -8.56 12.16 -4.42
N LEU A 153 -7.79 11.28 -3.76
CA LEU A 153 -6.67 11.68 -2.90
C LEU A 153 -5.55 12.32 -3.72
N LEU A 154 -5.22 11.77 -4.88
CA LEU A 154 -4.17 12.29 -5.77
C LEU A 154 -4.45 13.73 -6.21
N VAL A 155 -5.72 14.08 -6.46
CA VAL A 155 -6.12 15.47 -6.72
C VAL A 155 -5.67 16.38 -5.57
N SER A 156 -5.92 15.96 -4.33
CA SER A 156 -5.58 16.73 -3.13
C SER A 156 -4.06 16.87 -2.96
N VAL A 157 -3.32 15.78 -3.18
CA VAL A 157 -1.84 15.78 -3.19
C VAL A 157 -1.30 16.77 -4.22
N LEU A 158 -1.75 16.68 -5.48
CA LEU A 158 -1.26 17.51 -6.58
C LEU A 158 -1.63 19.00 -6.40
N GLN A 159 -2.79 19.29 -5.81
CA GLN A 159 -3.17 20.67 -5.47
C GLN A 159 -2.28 21.28 -4.39
N ARG A 160 -1.79 20.48 -3.44
CA ARG A 160 -0.99 20.95 -2.32
C ARG A 160 0.49 21.14 -2.69
N SER A 161 1.08 20.19 -3.40
CA SER A 161 2.53 20.16 -3.65
C SER A 161 2.95 19.77 -5.07
N GLY A 162 2.01 19.44 -5.95
CA GLY A 162 2.28 18.93 -7.29
C GLY A 162 1.93 19.89 -8.42
N ASP A 163 1.36 19.34 -9.51
CA ASP A 163 0.92 20.10 -10.68
C ASP A 163 -0.60 20.38 -10.63
N PRO A 164 -1.03 21.64 -10.41
CA PRO A 164 -2.44 22.00 -10.38
C PRO A 164 -3.18 21.74 -11.71
N ALA A 165 -2.48 21.79 -12.85
CA ALA A 165 -3.10 21.52 -14.15
C ALA A 165 -3.47 20.04 -14.27
N GLN A 166 -2.58 19.16 -13.82
CA GLN A 166 -2.83 17.73 -13.72
C GLN A 166 -3.94 17.42 -12.71
N ALA A 167 -3.94 18.09 -11.56
CA ALA A 167 -5.02 17.95 -10.58
C ALA A 167 -6.40 18.30 -11.18
N ALA A 168 -6.46 19.36 -12.00
CA ALA A 168 -7.68 19.78 -12.70
C ALA A 168 -8.10 18.82 -13.83
N GLU A 169 -7.18 18.06 -14.41
CA GLU A 169 -7.49 16.98 -15.34
C GLU A 169 -8.14 15.81 -14.63
N ILE A 170 -7.53 15.32 -13.55
CA ILE A 170 -8.08 14.22 -12.75
C ILE A 170 -9.43 14.62 -12.14
N ALA A 171 -9.58 15.85 -11.64
CA ALA A 171 -10.86 16.32 -11.10
C ALA A 171 -11.98 16.35 -12.16
N ARG A 172 -11.66 16.67 -13.42
CA ARG A 172 -12.63 16.59 -14.53
C ARG A 172 -13.00 15.14 -14.86
N ASP A 173 -12.03 14.23 -14.78
CA ASP A 173 -12.27 12.80 -14.99
C ASP A 173 -13.19 12.21 -13.91
N LEU A 174 -12.93 12.51 -12.63
CA LEU A 174 -13.81 12.15 -11.51
C LEU A 174 -15.24 12.66 -11.74
N ALA A 175 -15.40 13.93 -12.13
CA ALA A 175 -16.71 14.51 -12.40
C ALA A 175 -17.41 13.84 -13.59
N ALA A 176 -16.69 13.47 -14.64
CA ALA A 176 -17.24 12.76 -15.80
C ALA A 176 -17.74 11.34 -15.44
N HIS A 177 -17.20 10.74 -14.38
CA HIS A 177 -17.56 9.42 -13.87
C HIS A 177 -18.48 9.47 -12.64
N ALA A 178 -19.01 10.66 -12.29
CA ALA A 178 -19.85 10.90 -11.12
C ALA A 178 -19.20 10.50 -9.78
N ILE A 179 -17.87 10.61 -9.69
CA ILE A 179 -17.08 10.30 -8.49
C ILE A 179 -16.88 11.56 -7.64
N PRO A 180 -17.19 11.54 -6.33
CA PRO A 180 -16.92 12.65 -5.43
C PRO A 180 -15.42 13.00 -5.36
N ILE A 181 -15.09 14.29 -5.41
CA ILE A 181 -13.68 14.77 -5.33
C ILE A 181 -13.05 14.51 -3.95
N ASP A 182 -13.87 14.29 -2.94
CA ASP A 182 -13.50 14.02 -1.55
C ASP A 182 -13.79 12.58 -1.12
N LEU A 183 -14.04 11.65 -2.06
CA LEU A 183 -14.28 10.22 -1.79
C LEU A 183 -13.16 9.61 -0.92
N TRP A 184 -11.92 10.06 -1.07
CA TRP A 184 -10.80 9.59 -0.26
C TRP A 184 -10.99 9.78 1.25
N ARG A 185 -11.87 10.70 1.67
CA ARG A 185 -12.15 10.91 3.09
C ARG A 185 -12.97 9.79 3.71
N ASP A 186 -13.65 8.98 2.89
CA ASP A 186 -14.42 7.84 3.38
C ASP A 186 -13.49 6.72 3.83
N ASP A 187 -13.65 6.27 5.07
CA ASP A 187 -12.85 5.17 5.63
C ASP A 187 -13.01 3.89 4.81
N ASP A 188 -14.26 3.50 4.53
CA ASP A 188 -14.63 2.41 3.63
C ASP A 188 -15.34 2.99 2.39
N PRO A 189 -14.60 3.34 1.33
CA PRO A 189 -15.18 4.04 0.18
C PRO A 189 -16.17 3.13 -0.55
N SER A 190 -17.32 3.70 -0.90
CA SER A 190 -18.34 3.05 -1.72
C SER A 190 -18.71 3.96 -2.88
N LEU A 191 -18.98 3.38 -4.04
CA LEU A 191 -19.31 4.16 -5.22
C LEU A 191 -20.82 4.47 -5.26
N PRO A 192 -21.23 5.66 -5.75
CA PRO A 192 -22.63 5.94 -6.05
C PRO A 192 -23.23 4.94 -7.05
N ASP A 193 -24.54 4.68 -6.97
CA ASP A 193 -25.24 3.72 -7.86
C ASP A 193 -25.06 4.04 -9.36
N ASP A 194 -24.93 5.31 -9.72
CA ASP A 194 -24.77 5.80 -11.10
C ASP A 194 -23.30 5.92 -11.54
N SER A 195 -22.34 5.54 -10.68
CA SER A 195 -20.92 5.56 -11.01
C SER A 195 -20.58 4.50 -12.07
N MET A 196 -19.55 4.79 -12.87
CA MET A 196 -18.99 3.79 -13.77
C MET A 196 -17.89 3.01 -13.08
N SER A 197 -17.74 1.73 -13.47
CA SER A 197 -16.64 0.88 -13.03
C SER A 197 -15.29 1.55 -13.31
N TRP A 198 -14.31 1.25 -12.47
CA TRP A 198 -12.95 1.69 -12.72
C TRP A 198 -12.45 1.10 -14.04
N HIS A 199 -11.76 1.90 -14.83
CA HIS A 199 -11.26 1.53 -16.16
C HIS A 199 -9.75 1.72 -16.30
N GLY A 200 -9.04 1.86 -15.17
CA GLY A 200 -7.60 2.23 -15.16
C GLY A 200 -7.33 3.74 -15.07
N GLY A 201 -8.38 4.58 -15.03
CA GLY A 201 -8.32 6.03 -14.89
C GLY A 201 -7.78 6.78 -16.12
N ALA A 202 -7.76 8.11 -16.05
CA ALA A 202 -7.20 9.02 -17.07
C ALA A 202 -5.70 8.83 -17.41
N PHE A 203 -5.01 7.83 -16.87
CA PHE A 203 -3.62 7.49 -17.20
C PHE A 203 -3.50 6.09 -17.83
N VAL A 204 -4.12 5.88 -18.99
CA VAL A 204 -3.73 4.83 -19.95
C VAL A 204 -2.43 5.22 -20.70
N GLY A 205 -1.53 5.95 -20.04
CA GLY A 205 -0.41 6.63 -20.69
C GLY A 205 0.65 7.15 -19.72
N GLY A 206 1.05 6.35 -18.74
CA GLY A 206 2.23 6.60 -17.93
C GLY A 206 2.00 7.55 -16.76
N ILE A 207 2.53 7.15 -15.61
CA ILE A 207 2.79 7.96 -14.42
C ILE A 207 3.29 9.36 -14.87
N PRO A 208 2.83 10.48 -14.28
CA PRO A 208 3.45 11.78 -14.54
C PRO A 208 4.97 11.65 -14.37
N PRO A 209 5.78 12.05 -15.37
CA PRO A 209 7.21 11.94 -15.24
C PRO A 209 7.61 12.78 -14.03
N ARG A 210 8.23 12.12 -13.04
CA ARG A 210 9.01 12.83 -12.05
C ARG A 210 9.98 13.75 -12.80
N ARG A 211 10.24 14.92 -12.22
CA ARG A 211 11.07 15.98 -12.81
C ARG A 211 12.54 15.54 -13.04
N ASP A 212 12.90 14.31 -12.69
CA ASP A 212 14.19 13.66 -12.84
C ASP A 212 14.19 12.47 -13.81
N GLU A 213 13.12 12.27 -14.61
CA GLU A 213 13.00 11.20 -15.62
C GLU A 213 13.13 9.77 -15.08
N ARG A 214 13.12 9.56 -13.76
CA ARG A 214 13.07 8.23 -13.16
C ARG A 214 11.62 7.91 -12.80
N SER A 215 10.94 7.16 -13.67
CA SER A 215 9.85 6.31 -13.20
C SER A 215 10.34 5.54 -11.98
N LEU A 216 9.59 5.51 -10.86
CA LEU A 216 9.81 4.46 -9.87
C LEU A 216 9.57 3.15 -10.62
N SER A 217 10.64 2.49 -11.01
CA SER A 217 10.58 1.10 -11.30
C SER A 217 10.27 0.35 -10.00
N TYR A 218 9.77 -0.86 -10.11
CA TYR A 218 9.64 -1.78 -8.98
C TYR A 218 10.95 -1.89 -8.15
N GLU A 219 12.10 -1.70 -8.80
CA GLU A 219 13.44 -1.64 -8.20
C GLU A 219 13.60 -0.44 -7.25
N ASP A 220 13.03 0.73 -7.59
CA ASP A 220 13.12 1.93 -6.77
C ASP A 220 12.23 1.87 -5.51
N VAL A 221 11.09 1.17 -5.58
CA VAL A 221 10.25 0.88 -4.40
C VAL A 221 10.97 -0.09 -3.46
N HIS A 222 11.68 -1.07 -4.01
CA HIS A 222 12.53 -1.99 -3.23
C HIS A 222 13.76 -1.29 -2.64
N ASP A 223 14.40 -0.38 -3.36
CA ASP A 223 15.51 0.45 -2.85
C ASP A 223 15.04 1.40 -1.75
N TYR A 224 13.83 1.95 -1.88
CA TYR A 224 13.19 2.70 -0.81
C TYR A 224 12.89 1.80 0.40
N MET A 225 12.38 0.59 0.20
CA MET A 225 12.19 -0.40 1.26
C MET A 225 13.52 -0.80 1.93
N ASN A 226 14.59 -1.01 1.16
CA ASN A 226 15.92 -1.32 1.69
C ASN A 226 16.49 -0.15 2.49
N THR A 227 16.23 1.08 2.06
CA THR A 227 16.58 2.31 2.80
C THR A 227 15.78 2.38 4.10
N LEU A 228 14.48 2.08 4.05
CA LEU A 228 13.62 2.06 5.23
C LEU A 228 14.05 0.99 6.25
N LEU A 229 14.40 -0.21 5.77
CA LEU A 229 14.95 -1.29 6.58
C LEU A 229 16.33 -0.94 7.16
N ALA A 230 17.16 -0.21 6.42
CA ALA A 230 18.46 0.28 6.90
C ALA A 230 18.31 1.40 7.95
N ASP A 231 17.30 2.24 7.82
CA ASP A 231 16.99 3.31 8.77
C ASP A 231 16.43 2.74 10.08
N MET A 232 15.51 1.78 9.98
CA MET A 232 15.02 1.01 11.12
C MET A 232 16.14 0.24 11.84
N ARG A 233 17.16 -0.23 11.09
CA ARG A 233 18.35 -0.87 11.69
C ARG A 233 19.22 0.13 12.46
N ARG A 234 19.36 1.36 11.96
CA ARG A 234 20.07 2.43 12.67
C ARG A 234 19.36 2.87 13.93
N GLU A 235 18.03 2.85 13.93
CA GLU A 235 17.23 3.08 15.14
C GLU A 235 17.41 1.95 16.16
N GLN A 236 17.45 0.69 15.69
CA GLN A 236 17.75 -0.46 16.55
C GLN A 236 19.14 -0.39 17.19
N GLU A 237 20.16 0.07 16.45
CA GLU A 237 21.51 0.29 16.98
C GLU A 237 21.60 1.48 17.96
N ALA A 238 20.60 2.37 17.98
CA ALA A 238 20.52 3.51 18.89
C ALA A 238 19.70 3.23 20.16
N GLU A 239 18.89 2.17 20.17
CA GLU A 239 18.11 1.71 21.32
C GLU A 239 18.85 0.68 22.21
N GLU A 240 19.98 0.12 21.73
CA GLU A 240 20.95 -0.68 22.50
C GLU A 240 22.01 0.18 23.22
#